data_AF-A0A482W1E3-F1
#
_entry.id   AF-A0A482W1E3-F1
#
_cell.length_a   1.000
_cell.length_b   1.000
_cell.length_c   1.000
_cell.angle_alpha   90.00
_cell.angle_beta   90.00
_cell.angle_gamma   90.00
#
_symmetry.space_group_name_H-M   'P 1'
#
loop_
_entity.id
_entity.type
_entity.pdbx_description
1 polymer ?
#
loop_
_entity_poly.entity_id
_entity_poly.type
_entity_poly.pdbx_seq_one_letter_code
_entity_poly.pdbx_strand_id
1 'polypeptide(L)'
;MNVRTSSSGRQIAFSATHSNRTVKLWTDYDVLEQQFKQHSRLELSSSTWIEYDLDLLNRTVVINVVKHSFIQNPSRDRNISFIQNEAFDSQQVQIDVAYPRRNFTAKGSYNVSDSSMSTDVSLTWDKDKKIVQAGLDWKRASLHREEIQLQIKHPSFQKDVTFFGEYEHDDKKLLDTQLTVDYSPNPEQRFRIGARFDDNSYPVTYNYSYKLWAVHDATSLNLNTHGGFYWNPYGYNTSHYTNYKRSYLPLQTAEALARVDLIRNEMELK
;
A
#
# COMPACT_ATOMS: atom_id res chain seq x y z
N MET A 1 -44.32 -12.09 -13.84
CA MET A 1 -43.15 -11.22 -14.06
C MET A 1 -43.67 -9.82 -14.31
N ASN A 2 -43.18 -8.82 -13.58
CA ASN A 2 -43.52 -7.42 -13.78
C ASN A 2 -42.23 -6.63 -14.05
N VAL A 3 -42.24 -5.81 -15.09
CA VAL A 3 -41.08 -5.01 -15.51
C VAL A 3 -41.54 -3.57 -15.69
N ARG A 4 -40.81 -2.63 -15.10
CA ARG A 4 -40.98 -1.20 -15.33
C ARG A 4 -39.65 -0.61 -15.76
N THR A 5 -39.65 0.21 -16.80
CA THR A 5 -38.46 0.85 -17.34
C THR A 5 -38.63 2.36 -17.21
N SER A 6 -37.58 3.05 -16.74
CA SER A 6 -37.49 4.51 -16.69
C SER A 6 -36.43 5.00 -17.69
N SER A 7 -36.25 6.31 -17.81
CA SER A 7 -35.18 6.88 -18.63
C SER A 7 -33.78 6.60 -18.09
N SER A 8 -33.64 6.34 -16.79
CA SER A 8 -32.37 6.10 -16.09
C SER A 8 -32.12 4.64 -15.72
N GLY A 9 -33.15 3.79 -15.79
CA GLY A 9 -33.11 2.54 -15.04
C GLY A 9 -34.22 1.55 -15.34
N ARG A 10 -34.26 0.49 -14.54
CA ARG A 10 -35.24 -0.59 -14.70
C ARG A 10 -35.53 -1.25 -13.36
N GLN A 11 -36.80 -1.56 -13.14
CA GLN A 11 -37.30 -2.36 -12.03
C GLN A 11 -37.89 -3.67 -12.55
N ILE A 12 -37.55 -4.78 -11.90
CA ILE A 12 -37.99 -6.12 -12.26
C ILE A 12 -38.47 -6.82 -10.98
N ALA A 13 -39.67 -7.38 -11.04
CA ALA A 13 -40.26 -8.17 -9.96
C ALA A 13 -40.72 -9.55 -10.46
N PHE A 14 -40.28 -10.58 -9.76
CA PHE A 14 -40.70 -11.97 -9.96
C PHE A 14 -41.37 -12.49 -8.69
N SER A 15 -42.42 -13.28 -8.89
CA SER A 15 -43.08 -14.01 -7.81
C SER A 15 -43.40 -15.40 -8.32
N ALA A 16 -43.02 -16.42 -7.55
CA ALA A 16 -43.34 -17.81 -7.84
C ALA A 16 -43.99 -18.42 -6.60
N THR A 17 -45.13 -19.07 -6.78
CA THR A 17 -45.86 -19.74 -5.70
C THR A 17 -45.88 -21.24 -5.99
N HIS A 18 -45.42 -22.04 -5.02
CA HIS A 18 -45.53 -23.49 -5.08
C HIS A 18 -46.12 -24.00 -3.76
N SER A 19 -47.26 -24.69 -3.85
CA SER A 19 -48.07 -25.07 -2.69
C SER A 19 -48.42 -23.84 -1.83
N ASN A 20 -47.98 -23.80 -0.56
CA ASN A 20 -48.20 -22.69 0.38
C ASN A 20 -46.95 -21.82 0.59
N ARG A 21 -45.99 -21.82 -0.35
CA ARG A 21 -44.78 -20.99 -0.28
C ARG A 21 -44.71 -20.06 -1.48
N THR A 22 -44.45 -18.78 -1.22
CA THR A 22 -44.24 -17.77 -2.25
C THR A 22 -42.84 -17.22 -2.15
N VAL A 23 -42.07 -17.35 -3.22
CA VAL A 23 -40.76 -16.71 -3.37
C VAL A 23 -40.94 -15.45 -4.18
N LYS A 24 -40.42 -14.33 -3.68
CA LYS A 24 -40.47 -13.03 -4.35
C LYS A 24 -39.05 -12.51 -4.53
N LEU A 25 -38.76 -12.01 -5.72
CA LEU A 25 -37.52 -11.35 -6.07
C LEU A 25 -37.87 -9.98 -6.64
N TRP A 26 -37.25 -8.94 -6.10
CA TRP A 26 -37.33 -7.59 -6.62
C TRP A 26 -35.93 -7.08 -6.85
N THR A 27 -35.70 -6.44 -7.98
CA THR A 27 -34.46 -5.74 -8.24
C THR A 27 -34.74 -4.49 -9.05
N ASP A 28 -34.01 -3.43 -8.74
CA ASP A 28 -34.03 -2.20 -9.48
C ASP A 28 -32.62 -1.62 -9.56
N TYR A 29 -32.38 -0.86 -10.62
CA TYR A 29 -31.16 -0.07 -10.75
C TYR A 29 -31.46 1.25 -11.44
N ASP A 30 -30.64 2.24 -11.12
CA ASP A 30 -30.62 3.56 -11.74
C ASP A 30 -29.19 3.95 -12.11
N VAL A 31 -29.03 4.44 -13.33
CA VAL A 31 -27.78 5.00 -13.86
C VAL A 31 -27.95 6.50 -14.02
N LEU A 32 -27.21 7.26 -13.20
CA LEU A 32 -27.05 8.71 -13.29
C LEU A 32 -25.66 9.01 -13.88
N GLU A 33 -25.40 10.26 -14.27
CA GLU A 33 -24.16 10.64 -14.98
C GLU A 33 -22.86 10.16 -14.31
N GLN A 34 -22.84 10.16 -12.98
CA GLN A 34 -21.67 9.79 -12.17
C GLN A 34 -21.97 8.72 -11.12
N GLN A 35 -23.21 8.24 -11.05
CA GLN A 35 -23.65 7.38 -9.96
C GLN A 35 -24.45 6.20 -10.48
N PHE A 36 -24.13 4.99 -10.02
CA PHE A 36 -24.89 3.80 -10.28
C PHE A 36 -25.45 3.29 -8.94
N LYS A 37 -26.78 3.10 -8.89
CA LYS A 37 -27.47 2.53 -7.74
C LYS A 37 -28.14 1.25 -8.14
N GLN A 38 -28.09 0.24 -7.28
CA GLN A 38 -28.82 -1.00 -7.46
C GLN A 38 -29.34 -1.49 -6.13
N HIS A 39 -30.61 -1.87 -6.11
CA HIS A 39 -31.25 -2.58 -5.02
C HIS A 39 -31.69 -3.97 -5.49
N SER A 40 -31.59 -4.95 -4.60
CA SER A 40 -32.17 -6.28 -4.84
C SER A 40 -32.58 -6.93 -3.54
N ARG A 41 -33.73 -7.60 -3.56
CA ARG A 41 -34.31 -8.30 -2.42
C ARG A 41 -34.88 -9.65 -2.85
N LEU A 42 -34.49 -10.69 -2.13
CA LEU A 42 -35.05 -12.02 -2.22
C LEU A 42 -35.80 -12.35 -0.92
N GLU A 43 -37.09 -12.65 -1.03
CA GLU A 43 -37.97 -12.98 0.10
C GLU A 43 -38.59 -14.35 -0.08
N LEU A 44 -38.38 -15.23 0.91
CA LEU A 44 -39.01 -16.55 1.00
C LEU A 44 -40.22 -16.53 1.97
N SER A 45 -40.18 -15.64 2.97
CA SER A 45 -41.25 -15.37 3.93
C SER A 45 -41.00 -14.02 4.63
N SER A 46 -41.96 -13.54 5.43
CA SER A 46 -41.80 -12.30 6.21
C SER A 46 -40.62 -12.30 7.18
N SER A 47 -40.17 -13.48 7.61
CA SER A 47 -39.03 -13.66 8.52
C SER A 47 -37.77 -14.19 7.83
N THR A 48 -37.81 -14.47 6.52
CA THR A 48 -36.70 -15.06 5.77
C THR A 48 -36.51 -14.31 4.45
N TRP A 49 -35.57 -13.38 4.47
CA TRP A 49 -35.24 -12.53 3.33
C TRP A 49 -33.76 -12.14 3.38
N ILE A 50 -33.25 -11.70 2.23
CA ILE A 50 -31.95 -11.03 2.11
C ILE A 50 -32.13 -9.91 1.10
N GLU A 51 -31.54 -8.76 1.40
CA GLU A 51 -31.50 -7.63 0.46
C GLU A 51 -30.13 -6.98 0.48
N TYR A 52 -29.81 -6.29 -0.61
CA TYR A 52 -28.65 -5.43 -0.68
C TYR A 52 -28.95 -4.12 -1.41
N ASP A 53 -28.22 -3.09 -1.04
CA ASP A 53 -28.09 -1.82 -1.74
C ASP A 53 -26.63 -1.65 -2.18
N LEU A 54 -26.41 -1.33 -3.45
CA LEU A 54 -25.11 -1.00 -4.03
C LEU A 54 -25.17 0.44 -4.53
N ASP A 55 -24.21 1.26 -4.11
CA ASP A 55 -24.02 2.63 -4.57
C ASP A 55 -22.57 2.78 -5.06
N LEU A 56 -22.40 3.09 -6.34
CA LEU A 56 -21.13 3.38 -6.98
C LEU A 56 -21.14 4.84 -7.41
N LEU A 57 -20.17 5.62 -6.93
CA LEU A 57 -20.03 7.03 -7.28
C LEU A 57 -18.65 7.26 -7.92
N ASN A 58 -18.66 7.67 -9.17
CA ASN A 58 -17.48 8.10 -9.92
C ASN A 58 -17.25 9.61 -9.68
N ARG A 59 -16.06 9.96 -9.19
CA ARG A 59 -15.62 11.34 -8.94
C ARG A 59 -14.37 11.71 -9.74
N THR A 60 -14.11 10.99 -10.83
CA THR A 60 -12.94 11.21 -11.66
C THR A 60 -13.00 12.58 -12.32
N VAL A 61 -11.92 13.35 -12.18
CA VAL A 61 -11.79 14.70 -12.74
C VAL A 61 -10.53 14.76 -13.60
N VAL A 62 -10.66 15.32 -14.80
CA VAL A 62 -9.52 15.68 -15.63
C VAL A 62 -9.21 17.16 -15.41
N ILE A 63 -8.01 17.46 -14.92
CA ILE A 63 -7.56 18.83 -14.68
C ILE A 63 -6.45 19.16 -15.68
N ASN A 64 -6.57 20.31 -16.33
CA ASN A 64 -5.51 20.85 -17.19
C ASN A 64 -4.56 21.69 -16.33
N VAL A 65 -3.34 21.21 -16.14
CA VAL A 65 -2.30 21.92 -15.38
C VAL A 65 -1.34 22.60 -16.34
N VAL A 66 -1.16 23.92 -16.21
CA VAL A 66 -0.15 24.67 -16.95
C VAL A 66 1.16 24.59 -16.17
N LYS A 67 2.17 23.89 -16.71
CA LYS A 67 3.52 23.86 -16.16
C LYS A 67 4.41 24.82 -16.93
N HIS A 68 5.10 25.69 -16.22
CA HIS A 68 6.10 26.60 -16.78
C HIS A 68 7.49 25.97 -16.65
N SER A 69 8.18 25.76 -17.78
CA SER A 69 9.59 25.38 -17.80
C SER A 69 10.44 26.57 -18.22
N PHE A 70 11.48 26.86 -17.45
CA PHE A 70 12.46 27.90 -17.75
C PHE A 70 13.70 27.22 -18.32
N ILE A 71 14.02 27.51 -19.59
CA ILE A 71 15.26 27.05 -20.21
C ILE A 71 16.19 28.26 -20.27
N GLN A 72 17.18 28.30 -19.38
CA GLN A 72 18.27 29.28 -19.48
C GLN A 72 19.16 28.90 -20.67
N ASN A 73 19.16 29.76 -21.68
CA ASN A 73 20.10 29.69 -22.80
C ASN A 73 20.87 31.03 -22.84
N PRO A 74 22.23 31.03 -22.81
CA PRO A 74 23.04 32.25 -22.69
C PRO A 74 22.82 33.32 -23.77
N SER A 75 22.08 32.99 -24.84
CA SER A 75 21.82 33.90 -25.95
C SER A 75 20.34 34.19 -26.21
N ARG A 76 19.40 33.58 -25.46
CA ARG A 76 17.94 33.79 -25.58
C ARG A 76 17.18 33.11 -24.43
N ASP A 77 16.62 33.88 -23.52
CA ASP A 77 15.63 33.38 -22.57
C ASP A 77 14.33 33.05 -23.31
N ARG A 78 13.86 31.80 -23.21
CA ARG A 78 12.54 31.40 -23.71
C ARG A 78 11.72 30.81 -22.58
N ASN A 79 10.58 31.44 -22.30
CA ASN A 79 9.54 30.88 -21.43
C ASN A 79 8.71 29.92 -22.26
N ILE A 80 8.73 28.63 -21.90
CA ILE A 80 7.86 27.62 -22.53
C ILE A 80 6.89 27.11 -21.47
N SER A 81 5.60 27.32 -21.71
CA SER A 81 4.51 26.73 -20.92
C SER A 81 3.96 25.52 -21.67
N PHE A 82 3.90 24.39 -20.99
CA PHE A 82 3.25 23.18 -21.49
C PHE A 82 1.96 22.95 -20.70
N ILE A 83 0.89 22.53 -21.39
CA ILE A 83 -0.33 22.05 -20.74
C ILE A 83 -0.15 20.55 -20.54
N GLN A 84 -0.14 20.11 -19.28
CA GLN A 84 -0.19 18.70 -18.91
C GLN A 84 -1.59 18.41 -18.38
N ASN A 85 -2.24 17.38 -18.93
CA ASN A 85 -3.49 16.88 -18.40
C ASN A 85 -3.15 15.95 -17.23
N GLU A 86 -3.54 16.31 -16.01
CA GLU A 86 -3.46 15.42 -14.85
C GLU A 86 -4.86 14.84 -14.62
N ALA A 87 -4.97 13.52 -14.76
CA ALA A 87 -6.21 12.80 -14.49
C ALA A 87 -6.20 12.34 -13.03
N PHE A 88 -7.21 12.73 -12.27
CA PHE A 88 -7.44 12.25 -10.91
C PHE A 88 -8.56 11.24 -10.96
N ASP A 89 -8.22 9.95 -10.88
CA ASP A 89 -9.20 8.88 -10.86
C ASP A 89 -9.69 8.66 -9.43
N SER A 90 -11.00 8.79 -9.21
CA SER A 90 -11.57 8.62 -7.87
C SER A 90 -12.92 7.95 -7.95
N GLN A 91 -13.07 6.88 -7.17
CA GLN A 91 -14.33 6.15 -7.08
C GLN A 91 -14.66 5.85 -5.62
N GLN A 92 -15.96 5.80 -5.33
CA GLN A 92 -16.51 5.36 -4.05
C GLN A 92 -17.52 4.24 -4.31
N VAL A 93 -17.49 3.23 -3.46
CA VAL A 93 -18.37 2.07 -3.50
C VAL A 93 -18.93 1.87 -2.10
N GLN A 94 -20.25 1.72 -1.99
CA GLN A 94 -20.91 1.30 -0.77
C GLN A 94 -21.83 0.12 -1.08
N ILE A 95 -21.71 -0.94 -0.28
CA ILE A 95 -22.59 -2.11 -0.34
C ILE A 95 -23.17 -2.30 1.05
N ASP A 96 -24.49 -2.18 1.16
CA ASP A 96 -25.25 -2.51 2.36
C ASP A 96 -25.95 -3.85 2.12
N VAL A 97 -25.74 -4.83 3.00
CA VAL A 97 -26.42 -6.13 2.96
C VAL A 97 -27.20 -6.30 4.25
N ALA A 98 -28.49 -6.58 4.13
CA ALA A 98 -29.37 -6.81 5.26
C ALA A 98 -30.09 -8.16 5.14
N TYR A 99 -30.23 -8.83 6.28
CA TYR A 99 -31.08 -10.00 6.45
C TYR A 99 -31.57 -10.04 7.91
N PRO A 100 -32.53 -10.90 8.27
CA PRO A 100 -33.14 -10.86 9.60
C PRO A 100 -32.13 -10.75 10.73
N ARG A 101 -32.23 -9.64 11.48
CA ARG A 101 -31.44 -9.28 12.67
C ARG A 101 -29.96 -8.90 12.41
N ARG A 102 -29.50 -8.78 11.16
CA ARG A 102 -28.11 -8.40 10.86
C ARG A 102 -28.02 -7.45 9.67
N ASN A 103 -27.12 -6.49 9.78
CA ASN A 103 -26.75 -5.53 8.76
C ASN A 103 -25.23 -5.52 8.59
N PHE A 104 -24.80 -5.40 7.35
CA PHE A 104 -23.40 -5.29 6.96
C PHE A 104 -23.28 -4.12 6.01
N THR A 105 -22.33 -3.24 6.26
CA THR A 105 -22.02 -2.11 5.39
C THR A 105 -20.55 -2.19 5.04
N ALA A 106 -20.25 -2.44 3.77
CA ALA A 106 -18.91 -2.36 3.22
C ALA A 106 -18.80 -1.04 2.44
N LYS A 107 -17.75 -0.26 2.71
CA LYS A 107 -17.43 0.95 1.96
C LYS A 107 -16.01 0.86 1.47
N GLY A 108 -15.79 1.26 0.23
CA GLY A 108 -14.48 1.40 -0.37
C GLY A 108 -14.38 2.74 -1.07
N SER A 109 -13.23 3.38 -1.00
CA SER A 109 -12.91 4.52 -1.85
C SER A 109 -11.46 4.47 -2.25
N TYR A 110 -11.18 4.93 -3.46
CA TYR A 110 -9.81 5.15 -3.88
C TYR A 110 -9.68 6.52 -4.58
N ASN A 111 -8.47 7.03 -4.55
CA ASN A 111 -8.05 8.23 -5.26
C ASN A 111 -6.64 7.98 -5.79
N VAL A 112 -6.45 8.11 -7.09
CA VAL A 112 -5.19 7.82 -7.78
C VAL A 112 -4.82 9.03 -8.66
N SER A 113 -3.54 9.40 -8.59
CA SER A 113 -2.89 10.41 -9.43
C SER A 113 -1.50 9.92 -9.86
N ASP A 114 -0.80 10.72 -10.66
CA ASP A 114 0.56 10.41 -11.13
C ASP A 114 1.61 10.29 -10.00
N SER A 115 1.35 10.86 -8.83
CA SER A 115 2.32 10.95 -7.73
C SER A 115 1.76 10.55 -6.36
N SER A 116 0.48 10.15 -6.29
CA SER A 116 -0.14 9.69 -5.06
C SER A 116 -1.26 8.71 -5.33
N MET A 117 -1.48 7.81 -4.38
CA MET A 117 -2.60 6.90 -4.33
C MET A 117 -3.07 6.83 -2.88
N SER A 118 -4.37 6.92 -2.66
CA SER A 118 -4.98 6.72 -1.35
C SER A 118 -6.18 5.80 -1.52
N THR A 119 -6.31 4.80 -0.65
CA THR A 119 -7.39 3.82 -0.67
C THR A 119 -7.87 3.58 0.75
N ASP A 120 -9.18 3.59 0.95
CA ASP A 120 -9.82 3.30 2.23
C ASP A 120 -10.88 2.23 2.03
N VAL A 121 -10.86 1.23 2.89
CA VAL A 121 -11.90 0.20 2.95
C VAL A 121 -12.38 0.09 4.39
N SER A 122 -13.70 0.02 4.56
CA SER A 122 -14.31 -0.20 5.87
C SER A 122 -15.42 -1.24 5.79
N LEU A 123 -15.48 -2.10 6.80
CA LEU A 123 -16.54 -3.06 7.01
C LEU A 123 -17.16 -2.79 8.37
N THR A 124 -18.45 -2.48 8.37
CA THR A 124 -19.25 -2.30 9.59
C THR A 124 -20.26 -3.44 9.67
N TRP A 125 -20.34 -4.09 10.82
CA TRP A 125 -21.38 -5.09 11.07
C TRP A 125 -21.93 -4.98 12.48
N ASP A 126 -23.15 -5.51 12.63
CA ASP A 126 -23.87 -5.61 13.90
C ASP A 126 -24.38 -4.27 14.46
N LYS A 127 -25.32 -4.35 15.41
CA LYS A 127 -25.88 -3.18 16.10
C LYS A 127 -24.84 -2.39 16.89
N ASP A 128 -23.78 -3.06 17.35
CA ASP A 128 -22.70 -2.48 18.14
C ASP A 128 -21.67 -1.72 17.29
N LYS A 129 -21.90 -1.57 15.97
CA LYS A 129 -21.01 -0.87 15.04
C LYS A 129 -19.57 -1.36 15.16
N LYS A 130 -19.37 -2.68 15.12
CA LYS A 130 -18.02 -3.23 15.00
C LYS A 130 -17.51 -2.83 13.61
N ILE A 131 -16.39 -2.12 13.61
CA ILE A 131 -15.82 -1.51 12.42
C ILE A 131 -14.41 -2.06 12.24
N VAL A 132 -14.13 -2.60 11.06
CA VAL A 132 -12.78 -2.92 10.60
C VAL A 132 -12.47 -1.97 9.45
N GLN A 133 -11.30 -1.35 9.48
CA GLN A 133 -10.86 -0.43 8.42
C GLN A 133 -9.44 -0.77 8.00
N ALA A 134 -9.16 -0.58 6.73
CA ALA A 134 -7.83 -0.63 6.18
C ALA A 134 -7.65 0.58 5.26
N GLY A 135 -6.54 1.29 5.42
CA GLY A 135 -6.16 2.44 4.60
C GLY A 135 -4.79 2.22 3.99
N LEU A 136 -4.60 2.54 2.72
CA LEU A 136 -3.32 2.50 2.03
C LEU A 136 -3.05 3.85 1.38
N ASP A 137 -1.97 4.50 1.78
CA ASP A 137 -1.47 5.71 1.16
C ASP A 137 -0.10 5.45 0.54
N TRP A 138 0.07 5.78 -0.73
CA TRP A 138 1.36 5.87 -1.40
C TRP A 138 1.54 7.28 -1.93
N LYS A 139 2.76 7.81 -1.82
CA LYS A 139 3.11 9.09 -2.45
C LYS A 139 4.57 9.13 -2.85
N ARG A 140 4.84 9.83 -3.93
CA ARG A 140 6.19 10.22 -4.35
C ARG A 140 6.58 11.51 -3.62
N ALA A 141 7.42 11.39 -2.59
CA ALA A 141 7.89 12.52 -1.78
C ALA A 141 8.92 13.39 -2.53
N SER A 142 9.73 12.79 -3.39
CA SER A 142 10.65 13.46 -4.33
C SER A 142 10.90 12.57 -5.55
N LEU A 143 11.68 13.02 -6.55
CA LEU A 143 12.02 12.23 -7.76
C LEU A 143 12.53 10.81 -7.46
N HIS A 144 13.14 10.64 -6.30
CA HIS A 144 13.94 9.49 -5.91
C HIS A 144 13.50 8.92 -4.55
N ARG A 145 12.36 9.39 -4.01
CA ARG A 145 11.87 8.99 -2.70
C ARG A 145 10.38 8.72 -2.74
N GLU A 146 10.00 7.54 -2.29
CA GLU A 146 8.63 7.08 -2.17
C GLU A 146 8.30 6.72 -0.72
N GLU A 147 7.07 7.02 -0.32
CA GLU A 147 6.52 6.71 1.00
C GLU A 147 5.26 5.88 0.82
N ILE A 148 5.15 4.79 1.58
CA ILE A 148 3.97 3.91 1.63
C ILE A 148 3.51 3.79 3.07
N GLN A 149 2.21 3.89 3.31
CA GLN A 149 1.61 3.77 4.62
C GLN A 149 0.38 2.87 4.55
N LEU A 150 0.39 1.77 5.30
CA LEU A 150 -0.76 0.88 5.46
C LEU A 150 -1.24 0.99 6.91
N GLN A 151 -2.51 1.33 7.09
CA GLN A 151 -3.16 1.39 8.39
C GLN A 151 -4.23 0.33 8.49
N ILE A 152 -4.30 -0.36 9.63
CA ILE A 152 -5.32 -1.38 9.91
C ILE A 152 -5.94 -1.08 11.27
N LYS A 153 -7.26 -0.88 11.27
CA LYS A 153 -8.08 -0.70 12.46
C LYS A 153 -8.95 -1.92 12.67
N HIS A 154 -8.90 -2.47 13.87
CA HIS A 154 -9.72 -3.60 14.26
C HIS A 154 -10.21 -3.43 15.72
N PRO A 155 -11.45 -3.81 16.06
CA PRO A 155 -12.00 -3.62 17.42
C PRO A 155 -11.23 -4.37 18.52
N SER A 156 -10.40 -5.34 18.16
CA SER A 156 -9.55 -6.08 19.11
C SER A 156 -8.21 -5.40 19.39
N PHE A 157 -7.85 -4.35 18.64
CA PHE A 157 -6.59 -3.64 18.84
C PHE A 157 -6.80 -2.49 19.83
N GLN A 158 -5.82 -2.29 20.72
CA GLN A 158 -5.82 -1.12 21.61
C GLN A 158 -5.47 0.17 20.85
N LYS A 159 -4.74 0.04 19.74
CA LYS A 159 -4.30 1.10 18.84
C LYS A 159 -4.33 0.57 17.41
N ASP A 160 -4.64 1.41 16.45
CA ASP A 160 -4.56 1.08 15.04
C ASP A 160 -3.11 0.70 14.67
N VAL A 161 -2.96 -0.34 13.83
CA VAL A 161 -1.65 -0.83 13.40
C VAL A 161 -1.25 -0.09 12.15
N THR A 162 -0.12 0.61 12.20
CA THR A 162 0.43 1.35 11.07
C THR A 162 1.74 0.74 10.62
N PHE A 163 1.83 0.40 9.33
CA PHE A 163 3.05 0.07 8.63
C PHE A 163 3.45 1.29 7.82
N PHE A 164 4.67 1.77 8.00
CA PHE A 164 5.22 2.90 7.27
C PHE A 164 6.51 2.47 6.59
N GLY A 165 6.51 2.49 5.26
CA GLY A 165 7.63 2.15 4.41
C GLY A 165 8.19 3.38 3.72
N GLU A 166 9.51 3.48 3.67
CA GLU A 166 10.23 4.47 2.90
C GLU A 166 11.13 3.73 1.91
N TYR A 167 11.23 4.27 0.70
CA TYR A 167 12.12 3.79 -0.34
C TYR A 167 12.80 4.99 -1.00
N GLU A 168 14.11 4.95 -1.07
CA GLU A 168 14.95 5.94 -1.73
C GLU A 168 15.95 5.25 -2.65
N HIS A 169 16.20 5.85 -3.82
CA HIS A 169 17.20 5.37 -4.78
C HIS A 169 17.89 6.54 -5.48
N ASP A 170 19.14 6.38 -5.87
CA ASP A 170 19.92 7.40 -6.60
C ASP A 170 21.03 6.68 -7.40
N ASP A 171 21.82 7.40 -8.18
CA ASP A 171 22.92 6.84 -8.98
C ASP A 171 23.91 6.01 -8.13
N LYS A 172 24.09 6.37 -6.86
CA LYS A 172 24.93 5.64 -5.90
C LYS A 172 24.13 4.77 -4.92
N LYS A 173 22.85 5.04 -4.71
CA LYS A 173 22.00 4.28 -3.77
C LYS A 173 21.12 3.34 -4.59
N LEU A 174 21.55 2.09 -4.74
CA LEU A 174 20.79 1.09 -5.48
C LEU A 174 19.47 0.74 -4.78
N LEU A 175 19.47 0.77 -3.44
CA LEU A 175 18.30 0.53 -2.60
C LEU A 175 18.55 1.18 -1.23
N ASP A 176 17.64 2.01 -0.75
CA ASP A 176 17.61 2.49 0.63
C ASP A 176 16.17 2.40 1.12
N THR A 177 15.88 1.42 1.97
CA THR A 177 14.50 1.14 2.41
C THR A 177 14.42 0.97 3.92
N GLN A 178 13.33 1.46 4.48
CA GLN A 178 13.00 1.33 5.89
C GLN A 178 11.53 1.00 6.06
N LEU A 179 11.21 0.01 6.87
CA LEU A 179 9.87 -0.32 7.32
C LEU A 179 9.77 -0.09 8.83
N THR A 180 8.79 0.70 9.24
CA THR A 180 8.41 0.93 10.63
C THR A 180 7.03 0.35 10.87
N VAL A 181 6.87 -0.45 11.92
CA VAL A 181 5.57 -0.99 12.35
C VAL A 181 5.24 -0.43 13.73
N ASP A 182 4.15 0.31 13.80
CA ASP A 182 3.61 0.90 15.02
C ASP A 182 2.26 0.25 15.35
N TYR A 183 2.26 -0.65 16.33
CA TYR A 183 1.09 -1.47 16.70
C TYR A 183 0.65 -1.28 18.15
N SER A 184 1.33 -0.43 18.92
CA SER A 184 1.10 -0.27 20.36
C SER A 184 1.15 1.19 20.80
N PRO A 185 0.42 1.58 21.85
CA PRO A 185 0.62 2.87 22.51
C PRO A 185 2.03 3.05 23.10
N ASN A 186 2.72 1.96 23.45
CA ASN A 186 4.08 2.03 23.98
C ASN A 186 5.10 2.21 22.84
N PRO A 187 5.88 3.31 22.82
CA PRO A 187 6.90 3.53 21.79
C PRO A 187 8.03 2.48 21.77
N GLU A 188 8.31 1.79 22.88
CA GLU A 188 9.31 0.70 22.94
C GLU A 188 8.89 -0.56 22.15
N GLN A 189 7.60 -0.68 21.85
CA GLN A 189 7.03 -1.76 21.04
C GLN A 189 7.03 -1.40 19.56
N ARG A 190 7.62 -0.28 19.16
CA ARG A 190 7.79 0.06 17.74
C ARG A 190 8.88 -0.82 17.13
N PHE A 191 8.55 -1.46 16.02
CA PHE A 191 9.52 -2.23 15.24
C PHE A 191 10.05 -1.42 14.07
N ARG A 192 11.36 -1.46 13.84
CA ARG A 192 12.01 -0.86 12.67
C ARG A 192 12.94 -1.87 12.02
N ILE A 193 12.89 -1.97 10.71
CA ILE A 193 13.83 -2.74 9.90
C ILE A 193 14.19 -1.92 8.68
N GLY A 194 15.42 -2.06 8.20
CA GLY A 194 15.83 -1.40 6.98
C GLY A 194 17.00 -2.08 6.31
N ALA A 195 17.18 -1.73 5.05
CA ALA A 195 18.22 -2.25 4.19
C ALA A 195 18.72 -1.13 3.28
N ARG A 196 20.03 -1.07 3.10
CA ARG A 196 20.69 -0.11 2.22
C ARG A 196 21.75 -0.81 1.39
N PHE A 197 21.82 -0.50 0.11
CA PHE A 197 22.78 -1.01 -0.85
C PHE A 197 23.30 0.16 -1.68
N ASP A 198 24.61 0.36 -1.66
CA ASP A 198 25.27 1.45 -2.36
C ASP A 198 26.24 0.90 -3.42
N ASP A 199 26.28 1.58 -4.57
CA ASP A 199 27.30 1.44 -5.60
C ASP A 199 28.33 2.57 -5.47
N ASN A 200 29.54 2.21 -5.06
CA ASN A 200 30.69 3.09 -4.95
C ASN A 200 31.75 2.77 -6.03
N SER A 201 31.34 2.13 -7.12
CA SER A 201 32.22 1.72 -8.20
C SER A 201 32.81 2.92 -8.95
N TYR A 202 33.97 2.68 -9.54
CA TYR A 202 34.68 3.59 -10.44
C TYR A 202 34.97 2.82 -11.73
N PRO A 203 35.23 3.43 -12.90
CA PRO A 203 35.22 2.77 -14.22
C PRO A 203 35.97 1.43 -14.36
N VAL A 204 36.94 1.13 -13.49
CA VAL A 204 37.71 -0.14 -13.50
C VAL A 204 37.68 -0.87 -12.14
N THR A 205 36.89 -0.42 -11.18
CA THR A 205 36.79 -1.01 -9.83
C THR A 205 35.33 -1.12 -9.41
N TYR A 206 34.88 -2.31 -9.10
CA TYR A 206 33.55 -2.56 -8.57
C TYR A 206 33.59 -2.51 -7.05
N ASN A 207 32.74 -1.68 -6.44
CA ASN A 207 32.74 -1.48 -4.99
C ASN A 207 31.30 -1.33 -4.49
N TYR A 208 30.74 -2.41 -4.00
CA TYR A 208 29.38 -2.45 -3.46
C TYR A 208 29.43 -2.52 -1.95
N SER A 209 28.59 -1.73 -1.28
CA SER A 209 28.37 -1.83 0.17
C SER A 209 26.92 -2.09 0.48
N TYR A 210 26.66 -2.83 1.55
CA TYR A 210 25.33 -3.05 2.05
C TYR A 210 25.25 -2.89 3.57
N LYS A 211 24.06 -2.55 4.06
CA LYS A 211 23.73 -2.46 5.47
C LYS A 211 22.31 -2.98 5.69
N LEU A 212 22.13 -3.85 6.66
CA LEU A 212 20.84 -4.36 7.12
C LEU A 212 20.74 -4.09 8.61
N TRP A 213 19.60 -3.56 9.07
CA TRP A 213 19.40 -3.28 10.48
C TRP A 213 17.97 -3.58 10.91
N ALA A 214 17.81 -3.99 12.16
CA ALA A 214 16.50 -4.15 12.78
C ALA A 214 16.56 -3.81 14.26
N VAL A 215 15.55 -3.11 14.77
CA VAL A 215 15.45 -2.70 16.17
C VAL A 215 14.03 -2.95 16.68
N HIS A 216 13.93 -3.60 17.83
CA HIS A 216 12.67 -3.76 18.58
C HIS A 216 12.99 -3.82 20.08
N ASP A 217 12.77 -2.71 20.78
CA ASP A 217 13.22 -2.57 22.18
C ASP A 217 12.50 -3.55 23.10
N ALA A 218 11.19 -3.77 22.90
CA ALA A 218 10.38 -4.68 23.69
C ALA A 218 10.85 -6.15 23.66
N THR A 219 11.50 -6.61 22.59
CA THR A 219 12.12 -7.94 22.55
C THR A 219 13.63 -7.89 22.68
N SER A 220 14.19 -6.71 22.97
CA SER A 220 15.62 -6.42 22.94
C SER A 220 16.29 -6.91 21.65
N LEU A 221 15.58 -6.80 20.53
CA LEU A 221 16.12 -7.12 19.21
C LEU A 221 16.98 -5.96 18.74
N ASN A 222 18.23 -6.24 18.44
CA ASN A 222 19.12 -5.34 17.76
C ASN A 222 19.93 -6.17 16.75
N LEU A 223 19.72 -5.87 15.47
CA LEU A 223 20.48 -6.42 14.36
C LEU A 223 21.18 -5.27 13.66
N ASN A 224 22.47 -5.41 13.43
CA ASN A 224 23.23 -4.52 12.59
C ASN A 224 24.24 -5.35 11.81
N THR A 225 23.95 -5.54 10.53
CA THR A 225 24.82 -6.24 9.59
C THR A 225 25.25 -5.25 8.53
N HIS A 226 26.54 -5.24 8.22
CA HIS A 226 27.05 -4.47 7.10
C HIS A 226 28.21 -5.20 6.45
N GLY A 227 28.45 -4.88 5.20
CA GLY A 227 29.56 -5.47 4.47
C GLY A 227 29.67 -4.90 3.08
N GLY A 228 30.54 -5.53 2.29
CA GLY A 228 30.74 -5.10 0.93
C GLY A 228 31.59 -6.05 0.12
N PHE A 229 31.58 -5.79 -1.17
CA PHE A 229 32.31 -6.52 -2.18
C PHE A 229 33.12 -5.52 -2.97
N TYR A 230 34.42 -5.76 -3.04
CA TYR A 230 35.36 -4.97 -3.80
C TYR A 230 36.05 -5.87 -4.81
N TRP A 231 36.06 -5.46 -6.07
CA TRP A 231 36.71 -6.18 -7.14
C TRP A 231 37.43 -5.22 -8.08
N ASN A 232 38.65 -5.57 -8.46
CA ASN A 232 39.41 -4.90 -9.49
C ASN A 232 40.21 -5.93 -10.31
N PRO A 233 40.90 -5.54 -11.41
CA PRO A 233 41.67 -6.47 -12.23
C PRO A 233 42.81 -7.21 -11.50
N TYR A 234 43.20 -6.75 -10.31
CA TYR A 234 44.33 -7.25 -9.54
C TYR A 234 43.92 -8.09 -8.33
N GLY A 235 42.63 -8.14 -8.00
CA GLY A 235 42.17 -8.87 -6.83
C GLY A 235 40.71 -8.63 -6.45
N TYR A 236 40.29 -9.39 -5.44
CA TYR A 236 38.96 -9.37 -4.86
C TYR A 236 39.05 -9.27 -3.33
N ASN A 237 38.15 -8.51 -2.72
CA ASN A 237 38.03 -8.41 -1.28
C ASN A 237 36.56 -8.34 -0.89
N THR A 238 36.18 -9.10 0.13
CA THR A 238 34.87 -8.99 0.76
C THR A 238 34.99 -9.02 2.26
N SER A 239 34.13 -8.23 2.91
CA SER A 239 34.08 -8.12 4.35
C SER A 239 32.63 -8.03 4.80
N HIS A 240 32.28 -8.82 5.81
CA HIS A 240 30.94 -8.88 6.38
C HIS A 240 31.04 -8.88 7.89
N TYR A 241 30.26 -8.02 8.53
CA TYR A 241 30.20 -7.88 9.97
C TYR A 241 28.74 -7.92 10.40
N THR A 242 28.43 -8.69 11.43
CA THR A 242 27.08 -8.79 11.98
C THR A 242 27.14 -8.74 13.50
N ASN A 243 26.37 -7.80 14.06
CA ASN A 243 26.07 -7.73 15.47
C ASN A 243 24.59 -8.09 15.66
N TYR A 244 24.32 -9.09 16.49
CA TYR A 244 22.98 -9.58 16.77
C TYR A 244 22.74 -9.73 18.26
N LYS A 245 21.64 -9.17 18.73
CA LYS A 245 21.13 -9.36 20.09
C LYS A 245 19.63 -9.59 20.02
N ARG A 246 19.12 -10.55 20.79
CA ARG A 246 17.68 -10.78 20.96
C ARG A 246 17.38 -11.28 22.36
N SER A 247 16.49 -10.57 23.04
CA SER A 247 15.95 -10.96 24.34
C SER A 247 17.07 -11.26 25.36
N TYR A 248 17.08 -12.47 25.93
CA TYR A 248 18.06 -12.92 26.91
C TYR A 248 19.38 -13.43 26.30
N LEU A 249 19.49 -13.51 24.96
CA LEU A 249 20.72 -13.98 24.33
C LEU A 249 21.82 -12.91 24.48
N PRO A 250 23.06 -13.32 24.80
CA PRO A 250 24.19 -12.40 24.79
C PRO A 250 24.39 -11.83 23.37
N LEU A 251 25.10 -10.71 23.29
CA LEU A 251 25.50 -10.14 22.01
C LEU A 251 26.32 -11.18 21.23
N GLN A 252 25.87 -11.51 20.04
CA GLN A 252 26.58 -12.36 19.10
C GLN A 252 27.21 -11.48 18.02
N THR A 253 28.49 -11.72 17.77
CA THR A 253 29.26 -11.03 16.73
C THR A 253 29.75 -12.06 15.74
N ALA A 254 29.57 -11.80 14.46
CA ALA A 254 30.12 -12.61 13.38
C ALA A 254 30.89 -11.70 12.42
N GLU A 255 32.06 -12.17 12.00
CA GLU A 255 32.86 -11.57 10.93
C GLU A 255 33.12 -12.64 9.87
N ALA A 256 33.12 -12.24 8.61
CA ALA A 256 33.55 -13.08 7.50
C ALA A 256 34.32 -12.21 6.51
N LEU A 257 35.56 -12.60 6.23
CA LEU A 257 36.50 -11.86 5.41
C LEU A 257 37.12 -12.81 4.38
N ALA A 258 37.16 -12.37 3.13
CA ALA A 258 37.91 -13.07 2.10
C ALA A 258 38.64 -12.09 1.21
N ARG A 259 39.93 -12.29 1.02
CA ARG A 259 40.79 -11.49 0.15
C ARG A 259 41.58 -12.39 -0.78
N VAL A 260 41.62 -12.04 -2.06
CA VAL A 260 42.40 -12.69 -3.10
C VAL A 260 43.23 -11.63 -3.80
N ASP A 261 44.55 -11.76 -3.76
CA ASP A 261 45.51 -10.91 -4.48
C ASP A 261 46.11 -11.71 -5.63
N LEU A 262 45.80 -11.32 -6.86
CA LEU A 262 46.26 -12.01 -8.08
C LEU A 262 47.69 -11.63 -8.47
N ILE A 263 48.22 -10.50 -7.96
CA ILE A 263 49.60 -10.09 -8.21
C ILE A 263 50.54 -10.93 -7.35
N ARG A 264 50.16 -11.16 -6.09
CA ARG A 264 50.95 -11.91 -5.11
C ARG A 264 50.63 -13.40 -5.06
N ASN A 265 49.55 -13.84 -5.73
CA ASN A 265 48.98 -15.19 -5.61
C ASN A 265 48.67 -15.56 -4.15
N GLU A 266 48.15 -14.59 -3.38
CA GLU A 266 47.83 -14.74 -1.97
C GLU A 266 46.32 -14.81 -1.75
N MET A 267 45.90 -15.67 -0.82
CA MET A 267 44.51 -15.78 -0.40
C MET A 267 44.43 -15.76 1.13
N GLU A 268 43.54 -14.92 1.66
CA GLU A 268 43.26 -14.83 3.09
C GLU A 268 41.77 -15.04 3.34
N LEU A 269 41.45 -15.92 4.29
CA LEU A 269 40.09 -16.24 4.73
C LEU A 269 40.06 -16.14 6.26
N LYS A 270 39.09 -15.40 6.80
CA LYS A 270 38.89 -15.24 8.25
C LYS A 270 37.41 -15.25 8.60
#